data_AF-A0A6A9T6I2-F1
#
_entry.id   AF-A0A6A9T6I2-F1
#
_cell.length_a   1.000
_cell.length_b   1.000
_cell.length_c   1.000
_cell.angle_alpha   90.00
_cell.angle_beta   90.00
_cell.angle_gamma   90.00
#
_symmetry.space_group_name_H-M   'P 1'
#
loop_
_entity.id
_entity.type
_entity.pdbx_description
1 polymer ?
#
loop_
_entity_poly.entity_id
_entity_poly.type
_entity_poly.pdbx_seq_one_letter_code
_entity_poly.pdbx_strand_id
1 'polypeptide(L)' 'MPIPATCPECGDADISVVTVPPSEHAYDGWQTAIECDTCDERVFAAELE' A
#
# COMPACT_ATOMS: atom_id res chain seq x y z
N MET A 1 6.20 9.84 5.34
CA MET A 1 5.09 10.54 4.65
C MET A 1 3.78 10.17 5.35
N PRO A 2 2.82 11.08 5.51
CA PRO A 2 1.51 10.72 6.06
C PRO A 2 0.80 9.74 5.13
N ILE A 3 0.13 8.74 5.70
CA ILE A 3 -0.73 7.81 4.98
C ILE A 3 -1.89 8.64 4.38
N PRO A 4 -2.14 8.61 3.06
CA PRO A 4 -3.28 9.29 2.46
C PRO A 4 -4.58 8.77 3.08
N ALA A 5 -5.55 9.65 3.36
CA ALA A 5 -6.83 9.24 3.94
C ALA A 5 -7.80 8.63 2.90
N THR A 6 -7.46 8.71 1.62
CA THR A 6 -8.26 8.23 0.49
C THR A 6 -7.35 7.66 -0.59
N CYS A 7 -7.83 6.65 -1.32
CA CYS A 7 -7.17 6.11 -2.48
C CYS A 7 -7.04 7.20 -3.58
N PRO A 8 -5.84 7.43 -4.14
CA PRO A 8 -5.63 8.44 -5.17
C PRO A 8 -6.28 8.08 -6.52
N GLU A 9 -6.51 6.79 -6.80
CA GLU A 9 -7.05 6.34 -8.09
C GLU A 9 -8.58 6.46 -8.16
N CYS A 10 -9.29 5.97 -7.15
CA CYS A 10 -10.76 5.96 -7.13
C CYS A 10 -11.37 7.03 -6.22
N GLY A 11 -10.60 7.65 -5.32
CA GLY A 11 -11.08 8.63 -4.36
C GLY A 11 -11.79 8.04 -3.13
N ASP A 12 -11.87 6.70 -3.02
CA ASP A 12 -12.50 6.04 -1.88
C ASP A 12 -11.66 6.15 -0.60
N ALA A 13 -12.33 6.24 0.54
CA ALA A 13 -11.69 6.27 1.85
C ALA A 13 -11.44 4.88 2.44
N ASP A 14 -11.93 3.84 1.77
CA ASP A 14 -11.75 2.45 2.21
C ASP A 14 -10.37 1.94 1.79
N ILE A 15 -9.43 2.14 2.70
CA ILE A 15 -8.02 1.77 2.54
C ILE A 15 -7.55 0.95 3.75
N SER A 16 -6.77 -0.07 3.47
CA SER A 16 -6.21 -1.01 4.45
C SER A 16 -4.70 -1.04 4.36
N VAL A 17 -4.04 -1.23 5.50
CA VAL A 17 -2.58 -1.41 5.54
C VAL A 17 -2.28 -2.91 5.46
N VAL A 18 -1.54 -3.32 4.43
CA VAL A 18 -1.20 -4.71 4.16
C VAL A 18 0.32 -4.92 4.16
N THR A 19 0.74 -6.11 4.58
CA THR A 19 2.14 -6.54 4.46
C THR A 19 2.36 -7.27 3.15
N VAL A 20 3.28 -6.79 2.33
CA VAL A 20 3.65 -7.36 1.04
C VAL A 20 4.91 -8.20 1.21
N PRO A 21 4.87 -9.50 0.82
CA PRO A 21 6.05 -10.35 0.89
C PRO A 21 7.04 -10.01 -0.23
N PRO A 22 8.33 -10.32 -0.04
CA PRO A 22 9.36 -10.06 -1.05
C PRO A 22 9.15 -10.81 -2.38
N SER A 23 8.31 -11.84 -2.42
CA SER A 23 7.95 -12.53 -3.67
C SER A 23 7.07 -11.69 -4.62
N GLU A 24 6.40 -10.65 -4.10
CA GLU A 24 5.44 -9.83 -4.85
C GLU A 24 6.04 -8.47 -5.29
N HIS A 25 7.32 -8.24 -5.03
CA HIS A 25 8.01 -7.00 -5.38
C HIS A 25 9.52 -7.18 -5.56
N ALA A 26 10.22 -6.18 -6.08
CA ALA A 26 11.64 -6.28 -6.44
C ALA A 26 12.65 -6.17 -5.27
N TYR A 27 12.19 -5.93 -4.04
CA TYR A 27 13.03 -5.71 -2.86
C TYR A 27 13.18 -6.97 -2.00
N ASP A 28 14.28 -7.08 -1.25
CA ASP A 28 14.65 -8.28 -0.47
C ASP A 28 13.98 -8.35 0.93
N GLY A 29 13.12 -7.38 1.28
CA GLY A 29 12.48 -7.26 2.59
C GLY A 29 10.96 -7.40 2.55
N TRP A 30 10.33 -7.57 3.71
CA TRP A 30 8.88 -7.35 3.80
C TRP A 30 8.59 -5.86 3.70
N GLN A 31 7.55 -5.51 2.95
CA GLN A 31 7.11 -4.12 2.84
C GLN A 31 5.70 -3.94 3.35
N THR A 32 5.38 -2.70 3.69
CA THR A 32 4.02 -2.32 4.06
C THR A 32 3.45 -1.47 2.93
N ALA A 33 2.30 -1.86 2.41
CA ALA A 33 1.57 -1.10 1.41
C ALA A 33 0.19 -0.71 1.92
N ILE A 34 -0.38 0.30 1.30
CA ILE A 34 -1.77 0.69 1.49
C ILE A 34 -2.54 0.12 0.31
N GLU A 35 -3.51 -0.74 0.56
CA GLU A 35 -4.40 -1.34 -0.43
C GLU A 35 -5.76 -0.67 -0.35
N CYS A 36 -6.32 -0.28 -1.49
CA CYS A 36 -7.70 0.18 -1.56
C CYS A 36 -8.65 -1.00 -1.78
N ASP A 37 -9.61 -1.19 -0.88
CA ASP A 37 -10.57 -2.30 -0.92
C ASP A 37 -11.57 -2.16 -2.09
N THR A 38 -11.68 -0.97 -2.67
CA THR A 38 -12.63 -0.68 -3.75
C THR A 38 -12.07 -0.99 -5.14
N CYS A 39 -10.79 -0.73 -5.37
CA CYS A 39 -10.17 -0.87 -6.70
C CYS A 39 -8.94 -1.78 -6.71
N ASP A 40 -8.65 -2.46 -5.59
CA ASP A 40 -7.50 -3.37 -5.39
C ASP A 40 -6.14 -2.73 -5.72
N GLU A 41 -6.05 -1.39 -5.70
CA GLU A 41 -4.81 -0.67 -6.01
C GLU A 41 -3.92 -0.55 -4.77
N ARG A 42 -2.60 -0.72 -4.97
CA ARG A 42 -1.60 -0.71 -3.89
C ARG A 42 -0.65 0.48 -4.00
N VAL A 43 -0.66 1.33 -2.99
CA VAL A 43 0.29 2.43 -2.83
C VAL A 43 1.34 2.05 -1.78
N PHE A 44 2.59 1.91 -2.21
CA PHE A 44 3.70 1.54 -1.32
C PHE A 44 4.09 2.73 -0.43
N ALA A 45 3.94 2.58 0.88
CA ALA A 45 4.57 3.49 1.83
C ALA A 45 6.03 3.05 1.98
N ALA A 46 6.95 3.97 1.71
CA ALA A 46 8.39 3.72 1.60
C ALA A 46 8.96 2.78 2.67
N GLU A 47 9.91 1.96 2.23
CA GLU A 47 10.71 1.00 3.00
C GLU A 47 10.97 1.47 4.44
N LEU A 48 10.58 0.64 5.42
CA LEU A 48 10.94 0.87 6.82
C LEU A 48 12.43 0.50 6.98
N GLU A 49 13.29 1.51 7.12
CA GLU A 49 14.72 1.39 7.47
C GLU A 49 14.95 0.66 8.81
#